data_AF-W1XEM5-F1
#
_entry.id   AF-W1XEM5-F1
#
_cell.length_a   1.000
_cell.length_b   1.000
_cell.length_c   1.000
_cell.angle_alpha   90.00
_cell.angle_beta   90.00
_cell.angle_gamma   90.00
#
_symmetry.space_group_name_H-M   'P 1'
#
loop_
_entity.id
_entity.type
_entity.pdbx_description
1 polymer ?
#
loop_
_entity_poly.entity_id
_entity_poly.type
_entity_poly.pdbx_seq_one_letter_code
_entity_poly.pdbx_strand_id
1 'polypeptide(L)'
;MFKSFFPKPGTFFLSAFVWALIAVIFWQAGGGDWVARITGASGQIPISAARFWSLDFLIFYAYYIVCVGLFALFWFIYSPHRWQYWSILGTALIIFVTWFLVEVGVAVNAWYAPFYDLIQTALSSPHKVTIEQFYREVGVFLGIALIAVVISVLNNFFVSHYVFRWRTAMNEYYMANWQQLRHIEGAAQRVQEDTMRFASTLENMGVSFINAIMTLIAFLPVLVTLSAHVPELPIVGHIPYGLVIASIVWSLMGTGLLAVV
;
A
#
# COMPACT_ATOMS: atom_id res chain seq x y z
N MET A 1 -14.88 -2.74 20.98
CA MET A 1 -13.70 -3.25 20.26
C MET A 1 -12.78 -2.11 19.82
N PHE A 2 -13.16 -1.20 18.93
CA PHE A 2 -12.24 -0.09 18.53
C PHE A 2 -11.77 0.82 19.67
N LYS A 3 -12.65 1.13 20.62
CA LYS A 3 -12.34 1.97 21.80
C LYS A 3 -11.23 1.40 22.69
N SER A 4 -10.93 0.10 22.61
CA SER A 4 -9.88 -0.50 23.44
C SER A 4 -8.48 -0.26 22.89
N PHE A 5 -8.35 0.08 21.61
CA PHE A 5 -7.05 0.19 20.93
C PHE A 5 -6.80 1.60 20.40
N PHE A 6 -7.81 2.23 19.80
CA PHE A 6 -7.70 3.57 19.22
C PHE A 6 -8.22 4.65 20.17
N PRO A 7 -7.55 5.81 20.27
CA PRO A 7 -8.06 6.96 21.01
C PRO A 7 -9.33 7.47 20.32
N LYS A 8 -10.44 7.64 21.05
CA LYS A 8 -11.73 8.20 20.54
C LYS A 8 -12.04 7.80 19.07
N PRO A 9 -12.38 6.53 18.80
CA PRO A 9 -12.30 5.95 17.46
C PRO A 9 -13.10 6.70 16.38
N GLY A 10 -14.30 7.19 16.68
CA GLY A 10 -15.11 7.93 15.69
C GLY A 10 -14.41 9.18 15.18
N THR A 11 -13.94 10.03 16.09
CA THR A 11 -13.18 11.25 15.72
C THR A 11 -11.81 10.93 15.16
N PHE A 12 -11.16 9.88 15.65
CA PHE A 12 -9.84 9.47 15.17
C PHE A 12 -9.88 9.03 13.72
N PHE A 13 -10.74 8.08 13.36
CA PHE A 13 -10.82 7.58 11.98
C PHE A 13 -11.26 8.68 11.00
N LEU A 14 -12.21 9.54 11.40
CA LEU A 14 -12.61 10.68 10.56
C LEU A 14 -11.44 11.65 10.35
N SER A 15 -10.73 12.03 11.42
CA SER A 15 -9.57 12.92 11.32
C SER A 15 -8.43 12.30 10.51
N ALA A 16 -8.19 10.99 10.66
CA ALA A 16 -7.18 10.26 9.91
C ALA A 16 -7.51 10.23 8.42
N PHE A 17 -8.78 9.97 8.07
CA PHE A 17 -9.25 9.96 6.69
C PHE A 17 -9.11 11.35 6.04
N VAL A 18 -9.58 12.41 6.70
CA VAL A 18 -9.47 13.78 6.19
C VAL A 18 -8.00 14.20 6.06
N TRP A 19 -7.18 13.93 7.07
CA TRP A 19 -5.75 14.26 7.05
C TRP A 19 -5.01 13.52 5.94
N ALA A 20 -5.27 12.21 5.78
CA ALA A 20 -4.68 11.41 4.70
C ALA A 20 -5.10 11.93 3.33
N LEU A 21 -6.38 12.27 3.15
CA LEU A 21 -6.89 12.82 1.90
C LEU A 21 -6.23 14.16 1.57
N ILE A 22 -6.09 15.06 2.54
CA ILE A 22 -5.38 16.33 2.36
C ILE A 22 -3.92 16.08 1.98
N ALA A 23 -3.22 15.17 2.67
CA ALA A 23 -1.82 14.86 2.38
C ALA A 23 -1.64 14.27 0.97
N VAL A 24 -2.50 13.33 0.58
CA VAL A 24 -2.47 12.72 -0.76
C VAL A 24 -2.78 13.75 -1.84
N ILE A 25 -3.82 14.58 -1.66
CA ILE A 25 -4.16 15.63 -2.64
C ILE A 25 -3.02 16.64 -2.75
N PHE A 26 -2.44 17.07 -1.63
CA PHE A 26 -1.30 17.99 -1.64
C PHE A 26 -0.12 17.40 -2.43
N TRP A 27 0.22 16.14 -2.18
CA TRP A 27 1.30 15.47 -2.89
C TRP A 27 1.04 15.38 -4.40
N GLN A 28 -0.17 14.96 -4.78
CA GLN A 28 -0.58 14.75 -6.18
C GLN A 28 -0.84 16.05 -6.96
N ALA A 29 -1.29 17.13 -6.30
CA ALA A 29 -1.61 18.41 -6.93
C ALA A 29 -0.36 19.27 -7.25
N GLY A 30 0.83 18.68 -7.25
CA GLY A 30 2.10 19.37 -7.52
C GLY A 30 2.92 19.73 -6.29
N GLY A 31 2.49 19.34 -5.08
CA GLY A 31 3.31 19.44 -3.88
C GLY A 31 4.56 18.57 -3.97
N GLY A 32 4.44 17.37 -4.52
CA GLY A 32 5.59 16.49 -4.80
C GLY A 32 6.59 17.15 -5.76
N ASP A 33 6.11 17.68 -6.89
CA ASP A 33 6.94 18.37 -7.88
C ASP A 33 7.60 19.63 -7.32
N TRP A 34 6.89 20.38 -6.47
CA TRP A 34 7.42 21.55 -5.81
C TRP A 34 8.57 21.20 -4.87
N VAL A 35 8.42 20.16 -4.04
CA VAL A 35 9.49 19.71 -3.15
C VAL A 35 10.66 19.15 -3.96
N ALA A 36 10.40 18.35 -5.00
CA ALA A 36 11.41 17.79 -5.88
C ALA A 36 12.28 18.86 -6.56
N ARG A 37 11.67 19.97 -7.00
CA ARG A 37 12.39 21.13 -7.58
C ARG A 37 13.28 21.83 -6.56
N ILE A 38 12.84 21.94 -5.31
CA ILE A 38 13.63 22.57 -4.24
C ILE A 38 14.84 21.70 -3.88
N THR A 39 14.68 20.38 -3.90
CA THR A 39 15.74 19.43 -3.55
C THR A 39 16.64 19.04 -4.72
N GLY A 40 16.34 19.50 -5.94
CA GLY A 40 17.13 19.21 -7.15
C GLY A 40 17.01 17.75 -7.63
N ALA A 41 15.89 17.09 -7.36
CA ALA A 41 15.68 15.72 -7.82
C ALA A 41 15.47 15.72 -9.36
N SER A 42 16.17 14.83 -10.06
CA SER A 42 16.27 14.86 -11.53
C SER A 42 15.06 14.27 -12.26
N GLY A 43 14.09 13.70 -11.52
CA GLY A 43 12.91 13.02 -12.07
C GLY A 43 13.22 11.74 -12.85
N GLN A 44 14.50 11.36 -12.97
CA GLN A 44 14.90 10.10 -13.60
C GLN A 44 14.90 8.99 -12.57
N ILE A 45 13.86 8.16 -12.63
CA ILE A 45 13.68 7.02 -11.74
C ILE A 45 14.46 5.82 -12.31
N PRO A 46 15.49 5.29 -11.61
CA PRO A 46 16.18 4.09 -12.05
C PRO A 46 15.21 2.90 -12.18
N ILE A 47 15.43 2.03 -13.17
CA ILE A 47 14.64 0.80 -13.33
C ILE A 47 15.09 -0.29 -12.33
N SER A 48 16.24 -0.11 -11.68
CA SER A 48 16.80 -1.06 -10.71
C SER A 48 16.37 -0.81 -9.27
N ALA A 49 16.80 -1.68 -8.35
CA ALA A 49 16.63 -1.51 -6.90
C ALA A 49 17.11 -0.15 -6.36
N ALA A 50 17.97 0.56 -7.10
CA ALA A 50 18.37 1.93 -6.80
C ALA A 50 17.19 2.92 -6.78
N ARG A 51 16.06 2.59 -7.44
CA ARG A 51 14.80 3.33 -7.39
C ARG A 51 14.40 3.71 -5.96
N PHE A 52 14.45 2.76 -5.05
CA PHE A 52 13.99 2.95 -3.66
C PHE A 52 14.91 3.85 -2.83
N TRP A 53 16.11 4.14 -3.34
CA TRP A 53 17.11 5.03 -2.75
C TRP A 53 17.27 6.33 -3.54
N SER A 54 16.48 6.53 -4.59
CA SER A 54 16.48 7.76 -5.36
C SER A 54 15.96 8.93 -4.51
N LEU A 55 16.41 10.15 -4.84
CA LEU A 55 15.99 11.36 -4.12
C LEU A 55 14.47 11.51 -4.12
N ASP A 56 13.79 11.21 -5.24
CA ASP A 56 12.33 11.29 -5.35
C ASP A 56 11.63 10.43 -4.27
N PHE A 57 12.09 9.20 -4.08
CA PHE A 57 11.56 8.30 -3.05
C PHE A 57 11.91 8.74 -1.64
N LEU A 58 13.15 9.19 -1.40
CA LEU A 58 13.59 9.66 -0.08
C LEU A 58 12.81 10.90 0.37
N ILE A 59 12.50 11.80 -0.55
CA ILE A 59 11.66 12.98 -0.29
C ILE A 59 10.26 12.54 0.10
N PHE A 60 9.67 11.58 -0.63
CA PHE A 60 8.37 11.04 -0.26
C PHE A 60 8.39 10.39 1.13
N TYR A 61 9.43 9.63 1.47
CA TYR A 61 9.57 9.04 2.81
C TYR A 61 9.63 10.13 3.88
N ALA A 62 10.41 11.19 3.66
CA ALA A 62 10.49 12.32 4.59
C ALA A 62 9.14 13.03 4.74
N TYR A 63 8.45 13.30 3.64
CA TYR A 63 7.11 13.89 3.63
C TYR A 63 6.12 13.02 4.43
N TYR A 64 6.11 11.71 4.17
CA TYR A 64 5.26 10.76 4.88
C TYR A 64 5.54 10.76 6.39
N ILE A 65 6.81 10.71 6.79
CA ILE A 65 7.22 10.74 8.20
C ILE A 65 6.76 12.04 8.87
N VAL A 66 6.89 13.18 8.19
CA VAL A 66 6.43 14.46 8.73
C VAL A 66 4.91 14.47 8.90
N CYS A 67 4.15 14.05 7.89
CA CYS A 67 2.69 13.98 7.97
C CYS A 67 2.19 13.06 9.07
N VAL A 68 2.80 11.86 9.21
CA VAL A 68 2.49 10.91 10.28
C VAL A 68 2.91 11.45 11.64
N GLY A 69 4.10 12.07 11.73
CA GLY A 69 4.63 12.65 12.94
C GLY A 69 3.73 13.76 13.49
N LEU A 70 3.29 14.69 12.64
CA LEU A 70 2.35 15.76 13.01
C LEU A 70 1.02 15.19 13.51
N PHE A 71 0.47 14.20 12.79
CA PHE A 71 -0.78 13.55 13.18
C PHE A 71 -0.65 12.80 14.51
N ALA A 72 0.43 12.05 14.69
CA ALA A 72 0.70 11.29 15.90
C ALA A 72 0.93 12.21 17.11
N LEU A 73 1.71 13.28 16.95
CA LEU A 73 1.95 14.27 18.00
C LEU A 73 0.67 14.94 18.47
N PHE A 74 -0.20 15.34 17.53
CA PHE A 74 -1.50 15.91 17.87
C PHE A 74 -2.32 14.95 18.74
N TRP A 75 -2.43 13.68 18.34
CA TRP A 75 -3.22 12.69 19.08
C TRP A 75 -2.59 12.27 20.42
N PHE A 76 -1.26 12.24 20.51
CA PHE A 76 -0.56 11.95 21.75
C PHE A 76 -0.81 13.02 22.82
N ILE A 77 -0.95 14.28 22.40
CA ILE A 77 -1.25 15.41 23.29
C ILE A 77 -2.75 15.49 23.59
N TYR A 78 -3.61 15.37 22.56
CA TYR A 78 -5.05 15.58 22.69
C TYR A 78 -5.78 14.49 23.48
N SER A 79 -5.40 13.23 23.30
CA SER A 79 -6.06 12.09 23.95
C SER A 79 -5.08 10.95 24.19
N PRO A 80 -4.17 11.08 25.17
CA PRO A 80 -3.15 10.07 25.44
C PRO A 80 -3.80 8.72 25.72
N HIS A 81 -3.38 7.70 24.99
CA HIS A 81 -3.90 6.35 25.11
C HIS A 81 -2.75 5.35 25.27
N ARG A 82 -2.91 4.35 26.15
CA ARG A 82 -1.85 3.36 26.43
C ARG A 82 -1.32 2.67 25.17
N TRP A 83 -2.21 2.44 24.20
CA TRP A 83 -1.90 1.77 22.94
C TRP A 83 -1.62 2.73 21.77
N GLN A 84 -1.40 4.02 22.01
CA GLN A 84 -1.26 5.03 20.94
C GLN A 84 -0.08 4.80 19.99
N TYR A 85 1.04 4.27 20.49
CA TYR A 85 2.19 3.92 19.65
C TYR A 85 1.84 2.84 18.63
N TRP A 86 1.14 1.79 19.07
CA TRP A 86 0.73 0.70 18.18
C TRP A 86 -0.43 1.10 17.28
N SER A 87 -1.45 1.75 17.82
CA SER A 87 -2.64 2.14 17.05
C SER A 87 -2.36 3.21 16.00
N ILE A 88 -1.51 4.20 16.29
CA ILE A 88 -1.23 5.28 15.33
C ILE A 88 -0.01 4.92 14.48
N LEU A 89 1.16 4.75 15.10
CA LEU A 89 2.39 4.51 14.34
C LEU A 89 2.43 3.12 13.72
N GLY A 90 1.87 2.11 14.38
CA GLY A 90 1.77 0.77 13.82
C GLY A 90 0.85 0.71 12.60
N THR A 91 -0.31 1.34 12.65
CA THR A 91 -1.20 1.46 11.47
C THR A 91 -0.53 2.28 10.36
N ALA A 92 0.13 3.38 10.70
CA ALA A 92 0.88 4.16 9.71
C ALA A 92 2.02 3.33 9.08
N LEU A 93 2.71 2.48 9.83
CA LEU A 93 3.74 1.61 9.26
C LEU A 93 3.15 0.59 8.28
N ILE A 94 2.03 -0.05 8.63
CA ILE A 94 1.33 -1.00 7.74
C ILE A 94 0.92 -0.31 6.43
N ILE A 95 0.36 0.90 6.51
CA ILE A 95 -0.03 1.70 5.33
C ILE A 95 1.19 2.02 4.47
N PHE A 96 2.30 2.45 5.09
CA PHE A 96 3.53 2.76 4.37
C PHE A 96 4.11 1.54 3.65
N VAL A 97 4.19 0.40 4.33
CA VAL A 97 4.72 -0.82 3.74
C VAL A 97 3.80 -1.35 2.62
N THR A 98 2.48 -1.21 2.80
CA THR A 98 1.51 -1.54 1.74
C THR A 98 1.75 -0.69 0.50
N TRP A 99 1.92 0.62 0.66
CA TRP A 99 2.29 1.52 -0.44
C TRP A 99 3.63 1.13 -1.07
N PHE A 100 4.65 0.85 -0.27
CA PHE A 100 5.97 0.48 -0.76
C PHE A 100 5.91 -0.79 -1.61
N LEU A 101 5.15 -1.81 -1.20
CA LEU A 101 4.95 -3.03 -1.98
C LEU A 101 4.21 -2.80 -3.30
N VAL A 102 3.32 -1.81 -3.37
CA VAL A 102 2.71 -1.37 -4.64
C VAL A 102 3.78 -0.75 -5.56
N GLU A 103 4.66 0.10 -5.03
CA GLU A 103 5.76 0.69 -5.81
C GLU A 103 6.77 -0.34 -6.30
N VAL A 104 7.01 -1.41 -5.52
CA VAL A 104 7.76 -2.57 -5.99
C VAL A 104 7.09 -3.19 -7.21
N GLY A 105 5.76 -3.34 -7.21
CA GLY A 105 5.00 -3.80 -8.37
C GLY A 105 5.19 -2.90 -9.59
N VAL A 106 5.19 -1.58 -9.40
CA VAL A 106 5.47 -0.61 -10.48
C VAL A 106 6.91 -0.73 -10.97
N ALA A 107 7.88 -0.97 -10.09
CA ALA A 107 9.29 -1.18 -10.47
C ALA A 107 9.47 -2.46 -11.31
N VAL A 108 8.83 -3.56 -10.91
CA VAL A 108 8.81 -4.80 -11.72
C VAL A 108 8.12 -4.57 -13.07
N ASN A 109 7.04 -3.79 -13.09
CA ASN A 109 6.36 -3.44 -14.35
C ASN A 109 7.28 -2.65 -15.30
N ALA A 110 8.01 -1.66 -14.78
CA ALA A 110 8.98 -0.90 -15.55
C ALA A 110 10.15 -1.77 -16.06
N TRP A 111 10.52 -2.81 -15.32
CA TRP A 111 11.54 -3.78 -15.72
C TRP A 111 11.08 -4.70 -16.86
N TYR A 112 9.78 -4.99 -16.99
CA TYR A 112 9.29 -5.85 -18.09
C TYR A 112 9.62 -5.28 -19.47
N ALA A 113 9.54 -3.96 -19.66
CA ALA A 113 9.82 -3.32 -20.95
C ALA A 113 11.23 -3.66 -21.50
N PRO A 114 12.34 -3.27 -20.84
CA PRO A 114 13.68 -3.56 -21.36
C PRO A 114 13.97 -5.07 -21.45
N PHE A 115 13.43 -5.88 -20.54
CA PHE A 115 13.63 -7.33 -20.58
C PHE A 115 12.98 -7.97 -21.82
N TYR A 116 11.72 -7.64 -22.11
CA TYR A 116 11.04 -8.19 -23.28
C TYR A 116 11.54 -7.58 -24.60
N ASP A 117 12.01 -6.34 -24.60
CA ASP A 117 12.68 -5.75 -25.76
C ASP A 117 13.98 -6.49 -26.11
N LEU A 118 14.75 -6.93 -25.10
CA LEU A 118 15.92 -7.79 -25.31
C LEU A 118 15.53 -9.14 -25.91
N ILE A 119 14.45 -9.76 -25.44
CA ILE A 119 13.94 -11.02 -26.01
C ILE A 119 13.54 -10.81 -27.48
N GLN A 120 12.77 -9.77 -27.77
CA GLN A 120 12.35 -9.46 -29.15
C GLN A 120 13.56 -9.23 -30.07
N THR A 121 14.56 -8.50 -29.59
CA THR A 121 15.78 -8.22 -30.36
C THR A 121 16.58 -9.49 -30.62
N ALA A 122 16.69 -10.38 -29.62
CA ALA A 122 17.38 -11.66 -29.76
C ALA A 122 16.69 -12.59 -30.76
N LEU A 123 15.35 -12.58 -30.81
CA LEU A 123 14.57 -13.36 -31.77
C LEU A 123 14.60 -12.76 -33.20
N SER A 124 14.72 -11.45 -33.31
CA SER A 124 14.67 -10.74 -34.60
C SER A 124 15.93 -10.92 -35.45
N SER A 125 17.11 -11.06 -34.83
CA SER A 125 18.35 -11.33 -35.58
C SER A 125 19.37 -12.08 -34.73
N PRO A 126 20.02 -13.12 -35.27
CA PRO A 126 21.09 -13.83 -34.57
C PRO A 126 22.23 -12.88 -34.16
N HIS A 127 22.81 -13.10 -32.98
CA HIS A 127 23.98 -12.37 -32.43
C HIS A 127 23.82 -10.87 -32.12
N LYS A 128 22.59 -10.32 -32.14
CA LYS A 128 22.38 -8.90 -31.75
C LYS A 128 22.40 -8.65 -30.24
N VAL A 129 22.19 -9.68 -29.43
CA VAL A 129 22.09 -9.58 -27.96
C VAL A 129 23.13 -10.49 -27.33
N THR A 130 23.86 -10.00 -26.34
CA THR A 130 24.82 -10.81 -25.59
C THR A 130 24.13 -11.47 -24.40
N ILE A 131 24.60 -12.66 -24.01
CA ILE A 131 24.04 -13.35 -22.83
C ILE A 131 24.25 -12.55 -21.53
N GLU A 132 25.28 -11.71 -21.48
CA GLU A 132 25.56 -10.81 -20.37
C GLU A 132 24.44 -9.79 -20.15
N GLN A 133 23.82 -9.28 -21.22
CA GLN A 133 22.67 -8.36 -21.10
C GLN A 133 21.48 -9.04 -20.43
N PHE A 134 21.23 -10.32 -20.75
CA PHE A 134 20.20 -11.11 -20.07
C PHE A 134 20.51 -11.30 -18.58
N TYR A 135 21.73 -11.69 -18.23
CA TYR A 135 22.11 -11.85 -16.82
C TYR A 135 22.03 -10.54 -16.04
N ARG A 136 22.35 -9.41 -16.67
CA ARG A 136 22.20 -8.09 -16.06
C ARG A 136 20.74 -7.77 -15.75
N GLU A 137 19.83 -7.96 -16.70
CA GLU A 137 18.40 -7.73 -16.46
C GLU A 137 17.82 -8.68 -15.40
N VAL A 138 18.21 -9.96 -15.43
CA VAL A 138 17.82 -10.92 -14.38
C VAL A 138 18.36 -10.49 -13.02
N GLY A 139 19.59 -9.98 -12.96
CA GLY A 139 20.17 -9.43 -11.73
C GLY A 139 19.43 -8.21 -11.20
N VAL A 140 18.96 -7.32 -12.10
CA VAL A 140 18.12 -6.18 -11.74
C VAL A 140 16.80 -6.63 -11.12
N PHE A 141 16.10 -7.57 -11.77
CA PHE A 141 14.88 -8.16 -11.24
C PHE A 141 15.11 -8.82 -9.88
N LEU A 142 16.17 -9.62 -9.75
CA LEU A 142 16.52 -10.30 -8.51
C LEU A 142 16.72 -9.31 -7.36
N GLY A 143 17.38 -8.17 -7.61
CA GLY A 143 17.55 -7.10 -6.62
C GLY A 143 16.22 -6.54 -6.13
N ILE A 144 15.27 -6.26 -7.04
CA ILE A 144 13.93 -5.77 -6.69
C ILE A 144 13.15 -6.84 -5.91
N ALA A 145 13.18 -8.09 -6.39
CA ALA A 145 12.46 -9.20 -5.79
C ALA A 145 12.96 -9.53 -4.38
N LEU A 146 14.29 -9.49 -4.14
CA LEU A 146 14.85 -9.72 -2.81
C LEU A 146 14.39 -8.67 -1.80
N ILE A 147 14.40 -7.39 -2.19
CA ILE A 147 13.87 -6.29 -1.36
C ILE A 147 12.40 -6.54 -1.04
N ALA A 148 11.61 -6.90 -2.05
CA ALA A 148 10.19 -7.19 -1.90
C ALA A 148 9.93 -8.32 -0.90
N VAL A 149 10.65 -9.44 -1.03
CA VAL A 149 10.50 -10.61 -0.15
C VAL A 149 10.87 -10.26 1.28
N VAL A 150 12.01 -9.60 1.51
CA VAL A 150 12.45 -9.20 2.85
C VAL A 150 11.40 -8.29 3.51
N ILE A 151 10.94 -7.27 2.81
CA ILE A 151 9.96 -6.31 3.34
C ILE A 151 8.61 -7.00 3.57
N SER A 152 8.16 -7.87 2.66
CA SER A 152 6.91 -8.62 2.81
C SER A 152 6.93 -9.54 4.04
N VAL A 153 8.03 -10.28 4.26
CA VAL A 153 8.18 -11.16 5.44
C VAL A 153 8.17 -10.35 6.74
N LEU A 154 8.91 -9.25 6.78
CA LEU A 154 8.92 -8.35 7.94
C LEU A 154 7.54 -7.74 8.21
N ASN A 155 6.82 -7.35 7.15
CA ASN A 155 5.46 -6.83 7.25
C ASN A 155 4.50 -7.88 7.80
N ASN A 156 4.55 -9.12 7.29
CA ASN A 156 3.70 -10.22 7.76
C ASN A 156 3.93 -10.50 9.25
N PHE A 157 5.19 -10.49 9.69
CA PHE A 157 5.53 -10.59 11.11
C PHE A 157 4.97 -9.39 11.91
N PHE A 158 5.16 -8.17 11.41
CA PHE A 158 4.69 -6.96 12.08
C PHE A 158 3.17 -6.91 12.21
N VAL A 159 2.43 -7.22 11.14
CA VAL A 159 0.97 -7.33 11.11
C VAL A 159 0.48 -8.37 12.12
N SER A 160 1.12 -9.55 12.15
CA SER A 160 0.80 -10.58 13.15
C SER A 160 0.99 -10.08 14.58
N HIS A 161 2.07 -9.33 14.84
CA HIS A 161 2.32 -8.72 16.14
C HIS A 161 1.32 -7.59 16.46
N TYR A 162 0.94 -6.79 15.47
CA TYR A 162 -0.04 -5.73 15.60
C TYR A 162 -1.41 -6.28 16.01
N VAL A 163 -1.89 -7.34 15.32
CA VAL A 163 -3.12 -8.05 15.66
C VAL A 163 -3.05 -8.62 17.08
N PHE A 164 -1.90 -9.18 17.47
CA PHE A 164 -1.70 -9.66 18.83
C PHE A 164 -1.85 -8.54 19.88
N ARG A 165 -1.25 -7.37 19.66
CA ARG A 165 -1.38 -6.22 20.58
C ARG A 165 -2.82 -5.72 20.65
N TRP A 166 -3.53 -5.68 19.52
CA TRP A 166 -4.93 -5.31 19.51
C TRP A 166 -5.79 -6.32 20.29
N ARG A 167 -5.50 -7.62 20.14
CA ARG A 167 -6.15 -8.68 20.93
C ARG A 167 -5.90 -8.50 22.42
N THR A 168 -4.67 -8.18 22.84
CA THR A 168 -4.36 -7.88 24.25
C THR A 168 -5.20 -6.69 24.75
N ALA A 169 -5.26 -5.60 23.99
CA ALA A 169 -6.02 -4.42 24.38
C ALA A 169 -7.52 -4.71 24.53
N MET A 170 -8.10 -5.50 23.62
CA MET A 170 -9.49 -5.94 23.72
C MET A 170 -9.71 -6.86 24.93
N ASN A 171 -8.80 -7.80 25.17
CA ASN A 171 -8.89 -8.71 26.31
C ASN A 171 -8.88 -7.92 27.63
N GLU A 172 -7.95 -6.99 27.81
CA GLU A 172 -7.88 -6.14 29.01
C GLU A 172 -9.18 -5.34 29.22
N TYR A 173 -9.75 -4.79 28.15
CA TYR A 173 -11.03 -4.08 28.21
C TYR A 173 -12.18 -4.98 28.65
N TYR A 174 -12.25 -6.21 28.13
CA TYR A 174 -13.29 -7.17 28.54
C TYR A 174 -13.07 -7.67 29.97
N MET A 175 -11.83 -7.89 30.39
CA MET A 175 -11.52 -8.28 31.77
C MET A 175 -11.90 -7.20 32.78
N ALA A 176 -11.71 -5.92 32.44
CA ALA A 176 -12.16 -4.81 33.30
C ALA A 176 -13.70 -4.78 33.48
N ASN A 177 -14.46 -5.31 32.52
CA ASN A 177 -15.93 -5.37 32.55
C ASN A 177 -16.45 -6.79 32.87
N TRP A 178 -15.59 -7.67 33.38
CA TRP A 178 -15.90 -9.09 33.51
C TRP A 178 -17.13 -9.38 34.38
N GLN A 179 -17.37 -8.58 35.43
CA GLN A 179 -18.53 -8.76 36.31
C GLN A 179 -19.87 -8.68 35.56
N GLN A 180 -19.95 -7.85 34.51
CA GLN A 180 -21.15 -7.74 33.67
C GLN A 180 -21.23 -8.85 32.61
N LEU A 181 -20.07 -9.32 32.14
CA LEU A 181 -19.96 -10.22 30.98
C LEU A 181 -20.02 -11.70 31.35
N ARG A 182 -19.60 -12.08 32.57
CA ARG A 182 -19.43 -13.48 33.00
C ARG A 182 -20.71 -14.32 32.95
N HIS A 183 -21.87 -13.67 32.90
CA HIS A 183 -23.19 -14.31 32.82
C HIS A 183 -23.57 -14.75 31.40
N ILE A 184 -22.81 -14.31 30.40
CA ILE A 184 -23.03 -14.67 29.00
C ILE A 184 -22.43 -16.05 28.76
N GLU A 185 -23.18 -16.94 28.12
CA GLU A 185 -22.72 -18.27 27.76
C GLU A 185 -21.45 -18.20 26.89
N GLY A 186 -20.41 -18.93 27.32
CA GLY A 186 -19.14 -18.95 26.63
C GLY A 186 -18.40 -17.61 26.62
N ALA A 187 -18.68 -16.69 27.56
CA ALA A 187 -18.06 -15.36 27.59
C ALA A 187 -16.53 -15.39 27.47
N ALA A 188 -15.86 -16.30 28.17
CA ALA A 188 -14.40 -16.44 28.09
C ALA A 188 -13.93 -16.90 26.70
N GLN A 189 -14.66 -17.82 26.05
CA GLN A 189 -14.35 -18.31 24.71
C GLN A 189 -14.55 -17.20 23.67
N ARG A 190 -15.69 -16.49 23.71
CA ARG A 190 -15.97 -15.36 22.81
C ARG A 190 -14.91 -14.26 22.93
N VAL A 191 -14.49 -13.93 24.16
CA VAL A 191 -13.41 -12.94 24.38
C VAL A 191 -12.10 -13.38 23.73
N GLN A 192 -11.82 -14.68 23.60
CA GLN A 192 -10.61 -15.16 22.93
C GLN A 192 -10.77 -15.29 21.41
N GLU A 193 -11.80 -16.01 20.96
CA GLU A 193 -12.00 -16.33 19.54
C GLU A 193 -12.49 -15.12 18.75
N ASP A 194 -13.52 -14.42 19.25
CA ASP A 194 -14.14 -13.33 18.49
C ASP A 194 -13.23 -12.12 18.41
N THR A 195 -12.42 -11.86 19.45
CA THR A 195 -11.45 -10.75 19.39
C THR A 195 -10.33 -11.01 18.40
N MET A 196 -9.86 -12.25 18.30
CA MET A 196 -8.88 -12.66 17.30
C MET A 196 -9.49 -12.54 15.90
N ARG A 197 -10.66 -13.15 15.67
CA ARG A 197 -11.35 -13.09 14.37
C ARG A 197 -11.65 -11.66 13.96
N PHE A 198 -12.12 -10.82 14.88
CA PHE A 198 -12.42 -9.42 14.62
C PHE A 198 -11.16 -8.65 14.22
N ALA A 199 -10.09 -8.70 15.02
CA ALA A 199 -8.86 -7.97 14.72
C ALA A 199 -8.23 -8.42 13.40
N SER A 200 -8.12 -9.74 13.17
CA SER A 200 -7.55 -10.28 11.93
C SER A 200 -8.40 -9.94 10.70
N THR A 201 -9.73 -10.08 10.78
CA THR A 201 -10.61 -9.81 9.64
C THR A 201 -10.56 -8.33 9.26
N LEU A 202 -10.65 -7.46 10.26
CA LEU A 202 -10.68 -6.02 10.04
C LEU A 202 -9.34 -5.48 9.55
N GLU A 203 -8.23 -5.99 10.07
CA GLU A 203 -6.89 -5.64 9.60
C GLU A 203 -6.70 -6.10 8.14
N ASN A 204 -7.00 -7.36 7.82
CA ASN A 204 -6.91 -7.89 6.46
C ASN A 204 -7.78 -7.08 5.48
N MET A 205 -9.04 -6.83 5.83
CA MET A 205 -9.95 -6.04 5.00
C MET A 205 -9.43 -4.60 4.80
N GLY A 206 -8.92 -3.98 5.87
CA GLY A 206 -8.35 -2.63 5.82
C GLY A 206 -7.12 -2.56 4.91
N VAL A 207 -6.19 -3.51 5.05
CA VAL A 207 -4.98 -3.57 4.21
C VAL A 207 -5.34 -3.85 2.75
N SER A 208 -6.21 -4.82 2.48
CA SER A 208 -6.66 -5.11 1.11
C SER A 208 -7.35 -3.93 0.45
N PHE A 209 -8.21 -3.21 1.19
CA PHE A 209 -8.89 -2.03 0.69
C PHE A 209 -7.90 -0.91 0.34
N ILE A 210 -6.96 -0.62 1.23
CA ILE A 210 -5.92 0.40 1.01
C ILE A 210 -5.01 -0.01 -0.15
N ASN A 211 -4.61 -1.28 -0.22
CA ASN A 211 -3.79 -1.81 -1.31
C ASN A 211 -4.47 -1.65 -2.67
N ALA A 212 -5.78 -1.93 -2.76
CA ALA A 212 -6.54 -1.76 -4.00
C ALA A 212 -6.55 -0.30 -4.48
N ILE A 213 -6.79 0.65 -3.56
CA ILE A 213 -6.77 2.09 -3.88
C ILE A 213 -5.36 2.53 -4.30
N MET A 214 -4.33 2.13 -3.56
CA MET A 214 -2.95 2.48 -3.87
C MET A 214 -2.50 1.92 -5.22
N THR A 215 -2.84 0.67 -5.51
CA THR A 215 -2.58 0.03 -6.80
C THR A 215 -3.26 0.80 -7.92
N LEU A 216 -4.53 1.17 -7.76
CA LEU A 216 -5.25 1.97 -8.75
C LEU A 216 -4.54 3.29 -9.02
N ILE A 217 -4.19 4.04 -7.96
CA ILE A 217 -3.51 5.34 -8.09
C ILE A 217 -2.14 5.19 -8.75
N ALA A 218 -1.36 4.17 -8.38
CA ALA A 218 -0.01 3.97 -8.88
C ALA A 218 0.03 3.48 -10.34
N PHE A 219 -0.91 2.62 -10.73
CA PHE A 219 -0.95 2.05 -12.09
C PHE A 219 -1.74 2.89 -13.08
N LEU A 220 -2.60 3.81 -12.66
CA LEU A 220 -3.36 4.66 -13.58
C LEU A 220 -2.44 5.52 -14.48
N PRO A 221 -1.41 6.21 -13.99
CA PRO A 221 -0.45 6.93 -14.85
C PRO A 221 0.31 6.01 -15.82
N VAL A 222 0.66 4.80 -15.38
CA VAL A 222 1.32 3.78 -16.21
C VAL A 222 0.40 3.37 -17.35
N LEU A 223 -0.88 3.08 -17.06
CA LEU A 223 -1.88 2.73 -18.06
C LEU A 223 -2.15 3.86 -19.05
N VAL A 224 -2.20 5.11 -18.58
CA VAL A 224 -2.36 6.29 -19.45
C VAL A 224 -1.21 6.37 -20.47
N THR A 225 0.03 6.17 -20.01
CA THR A 225 1.23 6.21 -20.85
C THR A 225 1.24 5.06 -21.88
N LEU A 226 0.88 3.85 -21.45
CA LEU A 226 0.79 2.70 -22.34
C LEU A 226 -0.39 2.79 -23.31
N SER A 227 -1.50 3.42 -22.92
CA SER A 227 -2.68 3.55 -23.77
C SER A 227 -2.42 4.38 -25.03
N ALA A 228 -1.40 5.24 -25.03
CA ALA A 228 -0.98 5.95 -26.24
C ALA A 228 -0.47 5.00 -27.35
N HIS A 229 0.03 3.82 -26.98
CA HIS A 229 0.53 2.81 -27.91
C HIS A 229 -0.55 1.83 -28.39
N VAL A 230 -1.74 1.85 -27.77
CA VAL A 230 -2.91 1.01 -28.12
C VAL A 230 -4.12 1.91 -28.35
N PRO A 231 -4.20 2.57 -29.53
CA PRO A 231 -5.23 3.58 -29.79
C PRO A 231 -6.63 3.00 -30.09
N GLU A 232 -6.72 1.71 -30.44
CA GLU A 232 -7.97 1.03 -30.79
C GLU A 232 -8.20 -0.22 -29.94
N LEU A 233 -9.41 -0.37 -29.41
CA LEU A 233 -9.84 -1.61 -28.75
C LEU A 233 -10.54 -2.52 -29.77
N PRO A 234 -10.27 -3.85 -29.77
CA PRO A 234 -10.76 -4.77 -30.80
C PRO A 234 -12.28 -4.81 -31.02
N ILE A 235 -13.07 -4.46 -29.99
CA ILE A 235 -14.54 -4.54 -30.01
C ILE A 235 -15.21 -3.15 -30.04
N VAL A 236 -14.58 -2.14 -29.43
CA VAL A 236 -15.21 -0.83 -29.19
C VAL A 236 -14.68 0.26 -30.12
N GLY A 237 -13.55 0.03 -30.79
CA GLY A 237 -12.89 1.00 -31.67
C GLY A 237 -12.02 2.01 -30.91
N HIS A 238 -11.83 3.19 -31.50
CA HIS A 238 -11.02 4.26 -30.92
C HIS A 238 -11.66 4.84 -29.66
N ILE A 239 -10.96 4.72 -28.54
CA ILE A 239 -11.34 5.35 -27.28
C ILE A 239 -10.09 5.96 -26.64
N PRO A 240 -10.08 7.27 -26.34
CA PRO A 240 -9.02 7.89 -25.56
C PRO A 240 -8.86 7.19 -24.21
N TYR A 241 -7.62 6.81 -23.86
CA TYR A 241 -7.31 6.08 -22.62
C TYR A 241 -8.06 4.72 -22.51
N GLY A 242 -8.22 4.02 -23.64
CA GLY A 242 -8.94 2.74 -23.70
C GLY A 242 -8.52 1.71 -22.66
N LEU A 243 -7.22 1.62 -22.32
CA LEU A 243 -6.73 0.71 -21.27
C LEU A 243 -7.21 1.08 -19.86
N VAL A 244 -7.35 2.39 -19.56
CA VAL A 244 -7.87 2.87 -18.27
C VAL A 244 -9.36 2.58 -18.15
N ILE A 245 -10.11 2.81 -19.21
CA ILE A 245 -11.55 2.53 -19.23
C ILE A 245 -11.78 1.02 -19.12
N ALA A 246 -11.00 0.22 -19.83
CA ALA A 246 -11.08 -1.24 -19.74
C ALA A 246 -10.78 -1.75 -18.32
N SER A 247 -9.77 -1.20 -17.63
CA SER A 247 -9.46 -1.63 -16.25
C SER A 247 -10.55 -1.26 -15.25
N ILE A 248 -11.16 -0.08 -15.38
CA ILE A 248 -12.31 0.34 -14.54
C ILE A 248 -13.52 -0.55 -14.80
N VAL A 249 -13.90 -0.76 -16.06
CA VAL A 249 -15.05 -1.60 -16.43
C VAL A 249 -14.84 -3.03 -15.93
N TRP A 250 -13.64 -3.58 -16.10
CA TRP A 250 -13.30 -4.92 -15.60
C TRP A 250 -13.39 -5.01 -14.07
N SER A 251 -12.88 -4.00 -13.35
CA SER A 251 -12.96 -3.96 -11.88
C SER A 251 -14.41 -3.86 -11.38
N LEU A 252 -15.25 -3.05 -12.02
CA LEU A 252 -16.67 -2.93 -11.71
C LEU A 252 -17.43 -4.23 -12.02
N MET A 253 -17.15 -4.84 -13.18
CA MET A 253 -17.74 -6.14 -13.56
C MET A 253 -17.36 -7.22 -12.55
N GLY A 254 -16.09 -7.35 -12.20
CA GLY A 254 -15.62 -8.36 -11.25
C GLY A 254 -16.28 -8.19 -9.87
N THR A 255 -16.40 -6.94 -9.41
CA THR A 255 -17.07 -6.62 -8.14
C THR A 255 -18.57 -6.91 -8.21
N GLY A 256 -19.23 -6.54 -9.30
CA GLY A 256 -20.65 -6.80 -9.53
C GLY A 256 -20.96 -8.30 -9.59
N LEU A 257 -20.11 -9.08 -10.26
CA LEU A 257 -20.28 -10.54 -10.36
C LEU A 257 -20.14 -11.20 -8.99
N LEU A 258 -19.15 -10.79 -8.20
CA LEU A 258 -19.00 -11.26 -6.81
C LEU A 258 -20.17 -10.84 -5.91
N ALA A 259 -20.81 -9.69 -6.15
CA ALA A 259 -21.96 -9.26 -5.36
C ALA A 259 -23.24 -10.06 -5.67
N VAL A 260 -23.30 -10.74 -6.81
CA VAL A 260 -24.46 -11.54 -7.25
C VAL A 260 -24.38 -13.00 -6.77
N VAL A 261 -23.17 -13.50 -6.47
CA VAL A 261 -22.91 -14.87 -6.00
C VAL A 261 -22.87 -14.93 -4.48
#